data_AF-A0A6C1RMW6-F1
#
_entry.id   AF-A0A6C1RMW6-F1
#
_cell.length_a   1.000
_cell.length_b   1.000
_cell.length_c   1.000
_cell.angle_alpha   90.00
_cell.angle_beta   90.00
_cell.angle_gamma   90.00
#
_symmetry.space_group_name_H-M   'P 1'
#
loop_
_entity.id
_entity.type
_entity.pdbx_description
1 polymer ?
#
loop_
_entity_poly.entity_id
_entity_poly.type
_entity_poly.pdbx_seq_one_letter_code
_entity_poly.pdbx_strand_id
1 'polypeptide(L)'
;MNRKMNTVLFVLGATVVNVLLMVVLFLILFVLFARFVAPAMAPEAGQFVLLALLLVSIVGTYFIYHRLIMVLQQKVDMEKYFDPIFGKRRR
;
A
#
# COMPACT_ATOMS: atom_id res chain seq x y z
N MET A 1 26.47 -8.95 -7.56
CA MET A 1 25.46 -8.58 -6.54
C MET A 1 24.89 -9.82 -5.93
N ASN A 2 24.81 -9.89 -4.60
CA ASN A 2 24.29 -11.06 -3.88
C ASN A 2 22.75 -11.05 -3.98
N ARG A 3 22.12 -12.14 -4.46
CA ARG A 3 20.65 -12.19 -4.69
C ARG A 3 19.82 -11.89 -3.43
N LYS A 4 20.36 -12.23 -2.26
CA LYS A 4 19.79 -11.86 -0.96
C LYS A 4 19.70 -10.35 -0.75
N MET A 5 20.72 -9.59 -1.17
CA MET A 5 20.74 -8.14 -1.01
C MET A 5 19.68 -7.45 -1.89
N ASN A 6 19.48 -7.94 -3.12
CA ASN A 6 18.40 -7.43 -3.99
C ASN A 6 17.02 -7.67 -3.36
N THR A 7 16.83 -8.84 -2.75
CA THR A 7 15.58 -9.21 -2.11
C THR A 7 15.28 -8.31 -0.90
N VAL A 8 16.29 -8.03 -0.08
CA VAL A 8 16.16 -7.07 1.04
C VAL A 8 15.84 -5.67 0.55
N LEU A 9 16.56 -5.17 -0.46
CA LEU A 9 16.30 -3.85 -1.03
C LEU A 9 14.90 -3.75 -1.65
N PHE A 10 14.41 -4.84 -2.26
CA PHE A 10 13.05 -4.91 -2.78
C PHE A 10 12.01 -4.80 -1.68
N VAL A 11 12.15 -5.57 -0.59
CA VAL A 11 11.20 -5.51 0.55
C VAL A 11 11.20 -4.13 1.20
N LEU A 12 12.39 -3.52 1.37
CA LEU A 12 12.50 -2.16 1.90
C LEU A 12 11.84 -1.14 0.97
N GLY A 13 12.14 -1.19 -0.34
CA GLY A 13 11.51 -0.31 -1.33
C GLY A 13 9.99 -0.51 -1.40
N ALA A 14 9.52 -1.76 -1.38
CA ALA A 14 8.12 -2.11 -1.32
C ALA A 14 7.42 -1.55 -0.08
N THR A 15 8.08 -1.61 1.08
CA THR A 15 7.57 -1.06 2.34
C THR A 15 7.43 0.45 2.25
N VAL A 16 8.46 1.14 1.72
CA VAL A 16 8.41 2.59 1.49
C VAL A 16 7.26 2.96 0.55
N VAL A 17 7.13 2.26 -0.59
CA VAL A 17 6.02 2.48 -1.54
C VAL A 17 4.67 2.24 -0.87
N ASN A 18 4.54 1.20 -0.04
CA ASN A 18 3.31 0.90 0.68
C ASN A 18 2.92 2.03 1.65
N VAL A 19 3.88 2.53 2.45
CA VAL A 19 3.63 3.65 3.37
C VAL A 19 3.24 4.91 2.60
N LEU A 20 3.94 5.22 1.50
CA LEU A 20 3.61 6.36 0.65
C LEU A 20 2.20 6.26 0.06
N LEU A 21 1.82 5.08 -0.44
CA LEU A 21 0.46 4.83 -0.95
C LEU A 21 -0.59 5.04 0.14
N MET A 22 -0.32 4.59 1.36
CA MET A 22 -1.22 4.79 2.50
C MET A 22 -1.40 6.26 2.83
N VAL A 23 -0.31 7.02 2.94
CA VAL A 23 -0.37 8.46 3.22
C VAL A 23 -1.11 9.20 2.12
N VAL A 24 -0.78 8.94 0.85
CA VAL A 24 -1.45 9.59 -0.30
C VAL A 24 -2.93 9.26 -0.32
N LEU A 25 -3.30 7.99 -0.16
CA LEU A 25 -4.70 7.57 -0.16
C LEU A 25 -5.47 8.19 1.01
N PHE A 26 -4.89 8.21 2.21
CA PHE A 26 -5.49 8.85 3.37
C PHE A 26 -5.71 10.36 3.12
N LEU A 27 -4.72 11.07 2.58
CA LEU A 27 -4.85 12.50 2.26
C LEU A 27 -5.95 12.75 1.24
N ILE A 28 -6.03 11.94 0.18
CA ILE A 28 -7.10 12.05 -0.82
C ILE A 28 -8.47 11.88 -0.16
N LEU A 29 -8.65 10.80 0.60
CA LEU A 29 -9.93 10.52 1.27
C LEU A 29 -10.27 11.59 2.31
N PHE A 30 -9.29 12.10 3.04
CA PHE A 30 -9.45 13.17 4.02
C PHE A 30 -9.89 14.47 3.36
N VAL A 31 -9.27 14.87 2.24
CA VAL A 31 -9.67 16.07 1.48
C VAL A 31 -11.08 15.91 0.92
N LEU A 32 -11.42 14.74 0.38
CA LEU A 32 -12.78 14.44 -0.09
C LEU A 32 -13.80 14.53 1.06
N PHE A 33 -13.49 13.94 2.21
CA PHE A 33 -14.34 14.02 3.39
C PHE A 33 -14.52 15.47 3.86
N ALA A 34 -13.43 16.21 4.02
CA ALA A 34 -13.45 17.60 4.49
C ALA A 34 -14.27 18.51 3.56
N ARG A 35 -14.23 18.26 2.25
CA ARG A 35 -14.92 19.10 1.26
C ARG A 35 -16.39 18.73 1.06
N PHE A 36 -16.73 17.45 1.08
CA PHE A 36 -18.06 16.99 0.68
C PHE A 36 -18.94 16.51 1.83
N VAL A 37 -18.34 16.02 2.91
CA VAL A 37 -19.08 15.35 4.00
C VAL A 37 -19.05 16.18 5.27
N ALA A 38 -17.89 16.69 5.67
CA ALA A 38 -17.73 17.46 6.90
C ALA A 38 -18.68 18.68 7.03
N PRO A 39 -19.00 19.45 5.98
CA PRO A 39 -19.92 20.60 6.10
C PRO A 39 -21.36 20.21 6.49
N ALA A 40 -21.76 18.97 6.25
CA ALA A 40 -23.10 18.47 6.52
C ALA A 40 -23.19 17.57 7.77
N MET A 41 -22.09 17.40 8.50
CA MET A 41 -22.03 16.49 9.65
C MET A 41 -21.97 17.24 10.98
N ALA A 42 -22.49 16.57 12.02
CA ALA A 42 -22.37 17.03 13.39
C ALA A 42 -20.89 16.96 13.85
N PRO A 43 -20.37 17.95 14.60
CA PRO A 43 -18.96 18.02 15.01
C PRO A 43 -18.47 16.77 15.77
N GLU A 44 -19.36 16.14 16.53
CA GLU A 44 -19.06 14.98 17.39
C GLU A 44 -18.77 13.72 16.55
N ALA A 45 -19.25 13.66 15.30
CA ALA A 45 -19.00 12.54 14.40
C ALA A 45 -17.58 12.55 13.79
N GLY A 46 -16.88 13.69 13.82
CA GLY A 46 -15.60 13.88 13.15
C GLY A 46 -14.52 12.89 13.60
N GLN A 47 -14.47 12.54 14.88
CA GLN A 47 -13.46 11.62 15.42
C GLN A 47 -13.68 10.17 14.93
N PHE A 48 -14.93 9.72 14.87
CA PHE A 48 -15.27 8.39 14.37
C PHE A 48 -15.01 8.27 12.87
N VAL A 49 -15.30 9.33 12.11
CA VAL A 49 -15.02 9.33 10.66
C VAL A 49 -13.52 9.33 10.40
N LEU A 50 -12.72 10.05 11.18
CA LEU A 50 -11.26 10.03 11.02
C LEU A 50 -10.69 8.61 11.24
N LEU A 51 -11.18 7.89 12.25
CA LEU A 51 -10.82 6.49 12.49
C LEU A 51 -11.26 5.58 11.34
N ALA A 52 -12.48 5.77 10.84
CA ALA A 52 -12.97 5.01 9.69
C ALA A 52 -12.14 5.27 8.42
N LEU A 53 -11.79 6.52 8.15
CA LEU A 53 -10.92 6.90 7.03
C LEU A 53 -9.55 6.25 7.12
N LEU A 54 -8.97 6.15 8.32
CA LEU A 54 -7.72 5.44 8.53
C LEU A 54 -7.87 3.95 8.16
N LEU A 55 -8.89 3.26 8.66
CA LEU A 55 -9.14 1.85 8.34
C LEU A 55 -9.37 1.62 6.84
N VAL A 56 -10.18 2.48 6.21
CA VAL A 56 -10.42 2.45 4.77
C VAL A 56 -9.12 2.68 3.99
N SER A 57 -8.26 3.59 4.44
CA SER A 57 -6.96 3.81 3.80
C SER A 57 -6.06 2.58 3.89
N ILE A 58 -6.00 1.89 5.03
CA ILE A 58 -5.19 0.67 5.19
C ILE A 58 -5.67 -0.43 4.22
N VAL A 59 -6.98 -0.70 4.21
CA VAL A 59 -7.58 -1.72 3.34
C VAL A 59 -7.45 -1.34 1.86
N GLY A 60 -7.68 -0.06 1.53
CA GLY A 60 -7.55 0.45 0.17
C GLY A 60 -6.11 0.37 -0.33
N THR A 61 -5.12 0.71 0.51
CA THR A 61 -3.71 0.56 0.16
C THR A 61 -3.33 -0.89 -0.09
N TYR A 62 -3.81 -1.83 0.72
CA TYR A 62 -3.58 -3.26 0.47
C TYR A 62 -4.06 -3.66 -0.92
N PHE A 63 -5.27 -3.24 -1.32
CA PHE A 63 -5.82 -3.55 -2.64
C PHE A 63 -5.02 -2.93 -3.79
N ILE A 64 -4.66 -1.64 -3.67
CA ILE A 64 -3.87 -0.92 -4.67
C ILE A 64 -2.46 -1.53 -4.78
N TYR A 65 -1.81 -1.77 -3.66
CA TYR A 65 -0.48 -2.35 -3.59
C TYR A 65 -0.46 -3.77 -4.18
N HIS A 66 -1.45 -4.61 -3.84
CA HIS A 66 -1.59 -5.95 -4.40
C HIS A 66 -1.69 -5.91 -5.93
N ARG A 67 -2.50 -5.00 -6.47
CA ARG A 67 -2.66 -4.82 -7.91
C ARG A 67 -1.37 -4.32 -8.58
N LEU A 68 -0.65 -3.39 -7.94
CA LEU A 68 0.65 -2.91 -8.43
C LEU A 68 1.68 -4.05 -8.51
N ILE A 69 1.74 -4.91 -7.50
CA ILE A 69 2.66 -6.05 -7.48
C ILE A 69 2.32 -7.05 -8.58
N MET A 70 1.04 -7.36 -8.81
CA MET A 70 0.63 -8.21 -9.94
C MET A 70 1.08 -7.64 -11.28
N VAL A 71 0.92 -6.33 -11.49
CA VAL A 71 1.39 -5.67 -12.73
C VAL A 71 2.92 -5.69 -12.83
N LEU A 72 3.63 -5.51 -11.71
CA LEU A 72 5.08 -5.56 -11.67
C LEU A 72 5.61 -6.95 -12.03
N GLN A 73 4.97 -8.01 -11.51
CA GLN A 73 5.32 -9.40 -11.80
C GLN A 73 5.13 -9.78 -13.27
N GLN A 74 4.16 -9.17 -13.96
CA GLN A 74 3.97 -9.38 -15.41
C GLN A 74 5.08 -8.73 -16.25
N LYS A 75 5.71 -7.66 -15.75
CA LYS A 75 6.70 -6.86 -16.49
C LYS A 75 8.14 -7.21 -16.13
N VAL A 76 8.38 -7.72 -14.93
CA VAL A 76 9.72 -8.01 -14.41
C VAL A 76 9.77 -9.48 -14.02
N ASP A 77 10.74 -10.19 -14.59
CA ASP A 77 11.01 -11.59 -14.30
C ASP A 77 11.64 -11.73 -12.90
N MET A 78 10.77 -11.80 -11.89
CA MET A 78 11.18 -11.76 -10.48
C MET A 78 12.10 -12.93 -10.12
N GLU A 79 11.95 -14.09 -10.76
CA GLU A 79 12.78 -15.27 -10.51
C GLU A 79 14.24 -15.11 -10.94
N LYS A 80 14.50 -14.19 -11.87
CA LYS A 80 15.82 -13.89 -12.38
C LYS A 80 16.62 -12.99 -11.44
N TYR A 81 15.95 -12.10 -10.70
CA TYR A 81 16.59 -11.05 -9.90
C TYR A 81 16.46 -11.24 -8.39
N PHE A 82 15.48 -12.03 -7.93
CA PHE A 82 15.17 -12.24 -6.53
C PHE A 82 15.23 -13.73 -6.16
N ASP A 83 15.75 -14.03 -4.98
CA ASP A 83 15.57 -15.35 -4.40
C ASP A 83 14.15 -15.46 -3.84
N PRO A 84 13.51 -16.64 -3.93
CA PRO A 84 12.13 -16.80 -3.48
C PRO A 84 12.02 -16.50 -1.98
N ILE A 85 11.21 -15.48 -1.65
CA ILE A 85 10.95 -15.03 -0.27
C ILE A 85 10.03 -16.02 0.45
N PHE A 86 9.08 -16.63 -0.27
CA PHE A 86 8.13 -17.62 0.24
C PHE A 86 8.09 -18.85 -0.69
N GLY A 87 8.95 -19.83 -0.44
CA GLY A 87 8.91 -21.14 -1.10
C GLY A 87 10.28 -21.67 -1.51
N LYS A 88 10.47 -22.99 -1.40
CA LYS A 88 11.65 -23.67 -1.98
C LYS A 88 11.49 -23.70 -3.49
N ARG A 89 12.55 -23.33 -4.23
CA ARG A 89 12.72 -23.63 -5.66
C ARG A 89 12.46 -25.13 -5.84
N ARG A 90 11.32 -25.51 -6.42
CA ARG A 90 11.16 -26.88 -6.93
C ARG A 90 12.08 -26.99 -8.14
N ARG A 91 13.03 -27.93 -8.05
CA ARG A 91 13.94 -28.31 -9.14
C ARG A 91 13.15 -28.79 -10.34
#